data_AF-A0A3N5SDL7-F1
#
_entry.id   AF-A0A3N5SDL7-F1
#
_cell.length_a   1.000
_cell.length_b   1.000
_cell.length_c   1.000
_cell.angle_alpha   90.00
_cell.angle_beta   90.00
_cell.angle_gamma   90.00
#
_symmetry.space_group_name_H-M   'P 1'
#
loop_
_entity.id
_entity.type
_entity.pdbx_description
1 polymer ?
#
loop_
_entity_poly.entity_id
_entity_poly.type
_entity_poly.pdbx_seq_one_letter_code
_entity_poly.pdbx_strand_id
1 'polypeptide(L)'
;MDTSAIASIPEYVVDQPREEESLCIAVNGTSISYKKSGSGPPLVFYHGWIGDEDTFGLCHKAFARHYTVYRPAWPGYGASGPLTQFSIEDLVDLGRRFIRELGHERVSLFGNCLGGNTAMEFARLHPR
;
A
#
# COMPACT_ATOMS: atom_id res chain seq x y z
N MET A 1 26.00 -28.21 -15.51
CA MET A 1 25.34 -27.64 -14.31
C MET A 1 24.13 -28.48 -14.04
N ASP A 2 24.11 -29.13 -12.88
CA ASP A 2 23.07 -30.05 -12.46
C ASP A 2 21.84 -29.24 -12.00
N THR A 3 20.72 -29.38 -12.71
CA THR A 3 19.45 -28.70 -12.43
C THR A 3 18.58 -29.45 -11.42
N SER A 4 19.08 -30.54 -10.83
CA SER A 4 18.33 -31.37 -9.87
C SER A 4 18.03 -30.72 -8.51
N ALA A 5 18.55 -29.51 -8.26
CA ALA A 5 18.31 -28.77 -7.02
C ALA A 5 17.04 -27.88 -7.02
N ILE A 6 16.13 -28.01 -8.00
CA ILE A 6 14.78 -27.42 -7.92
C ILE A 6 13.86 -28.35 -7.10
N ALA A 7 14.37 -28.88 -6.00
CA ALA A 7 13.59 -29.68 -5.07
C ALA A 7 12.66 -28.75 -4.28
N SER A 8 11.38 -28.81 -4.66
CA SER A 8 10.20 -28.49 -3.85
C SER A 8 10.17 -27.12 -3.18
N ILE A 9 9.83 -26.08 -3.97
CA ILE A 9 9.13 -24.93 -3.38
C ILE A 9 7.76 -25.48 -2.92
N PRO A 10 7.43 -25.46 -1.62
CA PRO A 10 6.11 -25.88 -1.17
C PRO A 10 5.05 -25.06 -1.89
N GLU A 11 4.02 -25.73 -2.42
CA GLU A 11 2.84 -25.06 -2.93
C GLU A 11 2.29 -24.19 -1.81
N TYR A 12 2.46 -22.88 -1.95
CA TYR A 12 1.86 -21.92 -1.04
C TYR A 12 0.37 -21.93 -1.35
N VAL A 13 -0.39 -22.70 -0.58
CA VAL A 13 -1.85 -22.65 -0.63
C VAL A 13 -2.25 -21.25 -0.18
N VAL A 14 -2.53 -20.39 -1.15
CA VAL A 14 -3.08 -19.07 -0.90
C VAL A 14 -4.51 -19.29 -0.46
N ASP A 15 -4.74 -19.16 0.85
CA ASP A 15 -6.07 -19.16 1.43
C ASP A 15 -6.95 -18.13 0.67
N GLN A 16 -8.22 -18.46 0.44
CA GLN A 16 -9.12 -17.60 -0.33
C GLN A 16 -9.10 -16.19 0.28
N PRO A 17 -8.78 -15.13 -0.49
CA PRO A 17 -8.65 -13.79 0.06
C PRO A 17 -9.97 -13.36 0.70
N ARG A 18 -9.88 -12.72 1.88
CA ARG A 18 -11.00 -11.95 2.42
C ARG A 18 -11.42 -10.89 1.39
N GLU A 19 -12.71 -10.56 1.34
CA GLU A 19 -13.28 -9.63 0.34
C GLU A 19 -12.38 -8.39 0.13
N GLU A 20 -12.12 -8.12 -1.14
CA GLU A 20 -11.34 -6.97 -1.60
C GLU A 20 -12.29 -5.94 -2.18
N GLU A 21 -12.16 -4.71 -1.70
CA GLU A 21 -12.94 -3.57 -2.16
C GLU A 21 -12.02 -2.62 -2.94
N SER A 22 -12.43 -2.24 -4.15
CA SER A 22 -11.81 -1.14 -4.90
C SER A 22 -12.58 0.14 -4.62
N LEU A 23 -11.90 1.16 -4.11
CA LEU A 23 -12.49 2.36 -3.55
C LEU A 23 -11.74 3.59 -4.06
N CYS A 24 -12.36 4.76 -3.93
CA CYS A 24 -11.73 6.05 -4.14
C CYS A 24 -12.03 6.97 -2.96
N ILE A 25 -11.10 7.86 -2.64
CA ILE A 25 -11.28 8.89 -1.62
C ILE A 25 -10.66 10.21 -2.08
N ALA A 26 -11.30 11.33 -1.76
CA ALA A 26 -10.76 12.64 -2.08
C ALA A 26 -9.76 13.08 -0.99
N VAL A 27 -8.54 13.45 -1.40
CA VAL A 27 -7.49 13.96 -0.52
C VAL A 27 -6.98 15.28 -1.11
N ASN A 28 -7.21 16.39 -0.42
CA ASN A 28 -6.88 17.75 -0.90
C ASN A 28 -7.35 18.07 -2.34
N GLY A 29 -8.52 17.56 -2.73
CA GLY A 29 -9.06 17.77 -4.08
C GLY A 29 -8.48 16.85 -5.16
N THR A 30 -7.57 15.94 -4.81
CA THR A 30 -7.13 14.83 -5.69
C THR A 30 -7.86 13.55 -5.28
N SER A 31 -8.47 12.86 -6.24
CA SER A 31 -9.02 11.52 -5.99
C SER A 31 -7.88 10.51 -5.89
N ILE A 32 -7.87 9.72 -4.83
CA ILE A 32 -6.91 8.62 -4.62
C ILE A 32 -7.68 7.31 -4.72
N SER A 33 -7.37 6.51 -5.73
CA SER A 33 -7.85 5.13 -5.81
C SER A 33 -7.06 4.27 -4.84
N TYR A 34 -7.74 3.33 -4.20
CA TYR A 34 -7.12 2.38 -3.31
C TYR A 34 -7.92 1.08 -3.25
N LYS A 35 -7.22 0.01 -2.90
CA LYS A 35 -7.85 -1.26 -2.54
C LYS A 35 -7.80 -1.49 -1.05
N LYS A 36 -8.87 -2.05 -0.51
CA LYS A 36 -9.00 -2.42 0.90
C LYS A 36 -9.27 -3.92 0.99
N SER A 37 -8.59 -4.60 1.90
CA SER A 37 -8.83 -6.02 2.18
C SER A 37 -8.57 -6.35 3.64
N GLY A 38 -9.20 -7.43 4.12
CA GLY A 38 -8.95 -7.94 5.46
C GLY A 38 -9.61 -7.16 6.59
N SER A 39 -9.28 -7.57 7.82
CA SER A 39 -9.81 -6.97 9.05
C SER A 39 -8.77 -7.04 10.16
N GLY A 40 -8.65 -5.96 10.95
CA GLY A 40 -7.70 -5.84 12.05
C GLY A 40 -7.09 -4.44 12.14
N PRO A 41 -5.91 -4.30 12.76
CA PRO A 41 -5.17 -3.04 12.78
C PRO A 41 -4.89 -2.52 11.36
N PRO A 42 -4.87 -1.19 11.14
CA PRO A 42 -4.66 -0.61 9.83
C PRO A 42 -3.20 -0.71 9.37
N LEU A 43 -3.00 -1.14 8.13
CA LEU A 43 -1.71 -1.28 7.49
C LEU A 43 -1.77 -0.70 6.07
N VAL A 44 -0.93 0.27 5.76
CA VAL A 44 -0.92 0.95 4.46
C VAL A 44 0.29 0.51 3.64
N PHE A 45 0.06 0.13 2.39
CA PHE A 45 1.06 -0.32 1.44
C PHE A 45 1.33 0.78 0.41
N TYR A 46 2.55 1.30 0.39
CA TYR A 46 2.99 2.33 -0.54
C TYR A 46 3.84 1.73 -1.66
N HIS A 47 3.34 1.82 -2.90
CA HIS A 47 4.05 1.31 -4.07
C HIS A 47 5.22 2.20 -4.50
N GLY A 48 6.05 1.70 -5.42
CA GLY A 48 7.19 2.41 -5.99
C GLY A 48 6.80 3.45 -7.05
N TRP A 49 7.79 4.10 -7.67
CA TRP A 49 7.57 5.05 -8.79
C TRP A 49 6.96 4.40 -10.04
N ILE A 50 6.95 3.09 -10.14
CA ILE A 50 6.25 2.36 -11.22
C ILE A 50 5.46 1.27 -10.52
N GLY A 51 4.13 1.32 -10.64
CA GLY A 51 3.23 0.41 -9.96
C GLY A 51 1.89 1.07 -9.66
N ASP A 52 1.05 0.34 -8.96
CA ASP A 52 -0.28 0.74 -8.50
C ASP A 52 -0.66 -0.08 -7.24
N GLU A 53 -1.97 -0.18 -6.94
CA GLU A 53 -2.48 -0.94 -5.81
C GLU A 53 -1.99 -2.40 -5.80
N ASP A 54 -1.82 -3.03 -6.98
CA ASP A 54 -1.52 -4.45 -7.15
C ASP A 54 -0.02 -4.79 -7.17
N THR A 55 0.85 -3.79 -7.03
CA THR A 55 2.32 -3.94 -6.98
C THR A 55 2.81 -5.05 -6.03
N PHE A 56 2.09 -5.29 -4.93
CA PHE A 56 2.48 -6.23 -3.89
C PHE A 56 1.96 -7.67 -4.09
N GLY A 57 1.27 -7.96 -5.19
CA GLY A 57 0.88 -9.32 -5.58
C GLY A 57 0.26 -10.13 -4.44
N LEU A 58 0.77 -11.32 -4.15
CA LEU A 58 0.21 -12.15 -3.07
C LEU A 58 0.58 -11.69 -1.66
N CYS A 59 1.56 -10.79 -1.48
CA CYS A 59 2.00 -10.35 -0.16
C CYS A 59 0.87 -9.70 0.63
N HIS A 60 0.05 -8.85 0.00
CA HIS A 60 -1.05 -8.19 0.71
C HIS A 60 -2.07 -9.19 1.28
N LYS A 61 -2.31 -10.31 0.61
CA LYS A 61 -3.25 -11.35 1.07
C LYS A 61 -2.78 -12.01 2.36
N ALA A 62 -1.47 -12.23 2.51
CA ALA A 62 -0.90 -12.78 3.73
C ALA A 62 -1.12 -11.83 4.93
N PHE A 63 -0.94 -10.52 4.74
CA PHE A 63 -1.18 -9.52 5.78
C PHE A 63 -2.67 -9.30 6.06
N ALA A 64 -3.54 -9.36 5.05
CA ALA A 64 -4.99 -9.18 5.19
C ALA A 64 -5.67 -10.20 6.12
N ARG A 65 -4.99 -11.30 6.46
CA ARG A 65 -5.43 -12.27 7.48
C ARG A 65 -5.43 -11.68 8.89
N HIS A 66 -4.58 -10.68 9.14
CA HIS A 66 -4.32 -10.11 10.46
C HIS A 66 -4.53 -8.59 10.53
N TYR A 67 -4.52 -7.91 9.39
CA TYR A 67 -4.63 -6.46 9.27
C TYR A 67 -5.77 -6.06 8.34
N THR A 68 -6.28 -4.84 8.50
CA THR A 68 -6.98 -4.15 7.42
C THR A 68 -5.94 -3.48 6.53
N VAL A 69 -5.74 -4.03 5.34
CA VAL A 69 -4.70 -3.58 4.41
C VAL A 69 -5.30 -2.59 3.42
N TYR A 70 -4.72 -1.39 3.39
CA TYR A 70 -5.03 -0.33 2.44
C TYR A 70 -3.89 -0.19 1.44
N ARG A 71 -4.19 -0.22 0.15
CA ARG A 71 -3.22 -0.12 -0.94
C ARG A 71 -3.61 1.06 -1.82
N PRO A 72 -3.19 2.29 -1.53
CA PRO A 72 -3.43 3.43 -2.40
C PRO A 72 -2.52 3.42 -3.63
N ALA A 73 -3.03 3.88 -4.76
CA ALA A 73 -2.21 4.31 -5.89
C ALA A 73 -1.83 5.78 -5.74
N TRP A 74 -0.56 6.10 -5.93
CA TRP A 74 -0.08 7.48 -6.00
C TRP A 74 -0.78 8.24 -7.13
N PRO A 75 -0.89 9.58 -7.03
CA PRO A 75 -1.39 10.40 -8.13
C PRO A 75 -0.63 10.09 -9.42
N GLY A 76 -1.35 10.01 -10.55
CA GLY A 76 -0.82 9.60 -11.85
C GLY A 76 -0.77 8.09 -12.09
N TYR A 77 -1.13 7.25 -11.10
CA TYR A 77 -1.18 5.80 -11.20
C TYR A 77 -2.58 5.26 -10.87
N GLY A 78 -2.84 4.00 -11.25
CA GLY A 78 -4.15 3.37 -11.03
C GLY A 78 -5.29 4.22 -11.59
N ALA A 79 -6.32 4.43 -10.77
CA ALA A 79 -7.43 5.35 -11.06
C ALA A 79 -7.35 6.65 -10.24
N SER A 80 -6.18 6.94 -9.65
CA SER A 80 -5.94 8.20 -8.94
C SER A 80 -5.88 9.37 -9.93
N GLY A 81 -6.20 10.56 -9.43
CA GLY A 81 -6.11 11.82 -10.16
C GLY A 81 -4.67 12.13 -10.60
N PRO A 82 -4.48 13.18 -11.41
CA PRO A 82 -3.18 13.50 -12.00
C PRO A 82 -2.13 13.88 -10.94
N LEU A 83 -0.87 13.51 -11.21
CA LEU A 83 0.28 13.99 -10.44
C LEU A 83 0.61 15.42 -10.85
N THR A 84 0.45 16.37 -9.93
CA THR A 84 0.72 17.80 -10.18
C THR A 84 2.00 18.29 -9.51
N GLN A 85 2.39 17.67 -8.40
CA GLN A 85 3.60 17.97 -7.63
C GLN A 85 4.22 16.66 -7.15
N PHE A 86 5.54 16.64 -7.00
CA PHE A 86 6.26 15.46 -6.57
C PHE A 86 7.53 15.80 -5.80
N SER A 87 7.52 15.41 -4.53
CA SER A 87 8.67 15.23 -3.65
C SER A 87 8.33 14.12 -2.66
N ILE A 88 9.32 13.63 -1.90
CA ILE A 88 9.03 12.64 -0.84
C ILE A 88 8.14 13.28 0.23
N GLU A 89 8.37 14.53 0.57
CA GLU A 89 7.62 15.31 1.52
C GLU A 89 6.16 15.49 1.09
N ASP A 90 5.91 15.74 -0.20
CA ASP A 90 4.55 15.82 -0.76
C ASP A 90 3.83 14.47 -0.64
N LEU A 91 4.52 13.35 -0.89
CA LEU A 91 3.95 12.02 -0.71
C LEU A 91 3.69 11.68 0.75
N VAL A 92 4.54 12.16 1.68
CA VAL A 92 4.30 12.01 3.12
C VAL A 92 3.05 12.77 3.55
N ASP A 93 2.90 14.04 3.14
CA ASP A 93 1.71 14.83 3.48
C ASP A 93 0.44 14.22 2.87
N LEU A 94 0.51 13.80 1.60
CA LEU A 94 -0.58 13.09 0.95
C LEU A 94 -0.95 11.81 1.71
N GLY A 95 0.04 10.97 2.03
CA GLY A 95 -0.15 9.74 2.80
C GLY A 95 -0.78 10.01 4.17
N ARG A 96 -0.35 11.07 4.85
CA ARG A 96 -0.86 11.46 6.18
C ARG A 96 -2.32 11.86 6.11
N ARG A 97 -2.68 12.64 5.10
CA ARG A 97 -4.07 13.07 4.88
C ARG A 97 -4.94 11.89 4.48
N PHE A 98 -4.48 11.04 3.56
CA PHE A 98 -5.17 9.80 3.20
C PHE A 98 -5.48 8.95 4.44
N ILE A 99 -4.50 8.74 5.32
CA ILE A 99 -4.68 8.01 6.60
C ILE A 99 -5.73 8.67 7.50
N ARG A 100 -5.74 10.01 7.57
CA ARG A 100 -6.70 10.78 8.37
C ARG A 100 -8.11 10.76 7.79
N GLU A 101 -8.26 10.87 6.47
CA GLU A 101 -9.56 10.74 5.78
C GLU A 101 -10.15 9.34 5.95
N LEU A 102 -9.31 8.30 6.05
CA LEU A 102 -9.74 6.95 6.44
C LEU A 102 -10.13 6.80 7.92
N GLY A 103 -9.96 7.86 8.72
CA GLY A 103 -10.31 7.87 10.16
C GLY A 103 -9.23 7.31 11.08
N HIS A 104 -8.03 6.97 10.59
CA HIS A 104 -6.99 6.31 11.39
C HIS A 104 -6.01 7.31 11.99
N GLU A 105 -5.77 7.21 13.30
CA GLU A 105 -4.76 8.05 13.99
C GLU A 105 -3.36 7.44 13.87
N ARG A 106 -3.28 6.12 13.87
CA ARG A 106 -2.04 5.34 13.82
C ARG A 106 -2.20 4.19 12.85
N VAL A 107 -1.16 3.95 12.07
CA VAL A 107 -1.10 2.85 11.10
C VAL A 107 0.28 2.22 11.11
N SER A 108 0.37 0.97 10.67
CA SER A 108 1.64 0.41 10.20
C SER A 108 1.83 0.77 8.72
N LEU A 109 3.09 0.99 8.30
CA LEU A 109 3.45 1.31 6.92
C LEU A 109 4.33 0.21 6.35
N PHE A 110 4.06 -0.14 5.09
CA PHE A 110 4.85 -1.06 4.29
C PHE A 110 5.12 -0.40 2.94
N GLY A 111 6.35 -0.47 2.42
CA GLY A 111 6.64 0.13 1.12
C GLY A 111 7.91 -0.40 0.48
N ASN A 112 7.99 -0.27 -0.85
CA ASN A 112 9.21 -0.55 -1.62
C ASN A 112 9.68 0.73 -2.33
N CYS A 113 10.99 0.84 -2.60
CA CYS A 113 11.56 1.92 -3.40
C CYS A 113 11.05 3.31 -2.97
N LEU A 114 10.33 4.03 -3.85
CA LEU A 114 9.68 5.29 -3.53
C LEU A 114 8.78 5.19 -2.29
N GLY A 115 7.88 4.21 -2.26
CA GLY A 115 7.00 4.00 -1.11
C GLY A 115 7.73 3.60 0.17
N GLY A 116 8.88 2.93 0.05
CA GLY A 116 9.78 2.65 1.17
C GLY A 116 10.40 3.93 1.73
N ASN A 117 10.94 4.79 0.85
CA ASN A 117 11.48 6.10 1.23
C ASN A 117 10.40 6.98 1.87
N THR A 118 9.21 7.04 1.27
CA THR A 118 8.06 7.77 1.82
C THR A 118 7.65 7.21 3.18
N ALA A 119 7.60 5.89 3.37
CA ALA A 119 7.24 5.30 4.66
C ALA A 119 8.27 5.62 5.76
N MET A 120 9.56 5.56 5.43
CA MET A 120 10.63 5.92 6.38
C MET A 120 10.57 7.40 6.75
N GLU A 121 10.39 8.28 5.76
CA GLU A 121 10.30 9.72 5.99
C GLU A 121 9.03 10.09 6.77
N PHE A 122 7.91 9.41 6.48
CA PHE A 122 6.69 9.53 7.27
C PHE A 122 6.94 9.19 8.73
N ALA A 123 7.57 8.05 9.02
CA ALA A 123 7.87 7.65 10.39
C ALA A 123 8.82 8.62 11.09
N ARG A 124 9.77 9.23 10.34
CA ARG A 124 10.69 10.24 10.85
C ARG A 124 9.97 11.54 11.25
N LEU A 125 9.03 12.00 10.43
CA LEU A 125 8.28 13.25 10.63
C LEU A 125 7.06 13.08 11.55
N HIS A 126 6.49 11.87 11.62
CA HIS A 126 5.26 11.54 12.33
C HIS A 126 5.40 10.23 13.13
N PRO A 127 6.25 10.18 14.17
CA PRO A 127 6.59 8.95 14.90
C PRO A 127 5.50 8.43 15.86
N ARG A 128 4.29 8.98 15.84
CA ARG A 128 3.22 8.65 16.81
C ARG A 128 1.95 8.22 16.12
#